data_AF-K3WVD3-F1
#
_entry.id   AF-K3WVD3-F1
#
_cell.length_a   1.000
_cell.length_b   1.000
_cell.length_c   1.000
_cell.angle_alpha   90.00
_cell.angle_beta   90.00
_cell.angle_gamma   90.00
#
_symmetry.space_group_name_H-M   'P 1'
#
loop_
_entity.id
_entity.type
_entity.pdbx_description
1 polymer ?
#
loop_
_entity_poly.entity_id
_entity_poly.type
_entity_poly.pdbx_seq_one_letter_code
_entity_poly.pdbx_strand_id
1 'polypeptide(L)'
;MEEEKCAGWAREDDGGAEVTLSIDAFKQEMFRSLREEGTVEMIRAQLRRKFIEKLQQYSAKNRVNEYASRVSMSSGEPMKQEEEKDGGNGDAKGISGVMTIENPGRTVWGQRTWSGDEKLVNGLLFDYFVKKDLEHTAAVFVPEIGGIRNYVATDTILQMMQLSPDQQGKFQEPEKSIEGRMLQYQREYDELCEKRMQEELERFKTMELAMVRVEERKKYEREADKLRASLLQEHRQRTERLQETERELELSFVAKRTQLEASLFETRQCLFQEMEKLRVKETQLQVKVETDFRNFAAETKRLQLWEENLRTQEANVDRLIAQSIREKEQELQLERSKLNHAMKFKEDELIERDAVLISEREITKNEKMQYKALRDEISKLEDKLSVRKIAVQY
;
A
#
# COMPACT_ATOMS: atom_id res chain seq x y z
N MET A 1 -17.53 38.75 2.00
CA MET A 1 -18.10 39.09 3.32
C MET A 1 -18.61 37.80 3.93
N GLU A 2 -17.73 37.01 4.51
CA GLU A 2 -18.09 35.90 5.39
C GLU A 2 -17.07 35.95 6.53
N GLU A 3 -17.51 36.51 7.66
CA GLU A 3 -16.77 36.57 8.91
C GLU A 3 -16.87 35.21 9.60
N GLU A 4 -15.80 34.42 9.54
CA GLU A 4 -15.68 33.22 10.35
C GLU A 4 -15.33 33.59 11.80
N LYS A 5 -16.27 33.24 12.68
CA LYS A 5 -16.17 33.33 14.13
C LYS A 5 -15.03 32.45 14.65
N CYS A 6 -13.87 33.06 14.95
CA CYS A 6 -12.91 32.48 15.89
C CYS A 6 -13.49 32.56 17.31
N ALA A 7 -14.15 31.47 17.73
CA ALA A 7 -14.53 31.27 19.11
C ALA A 7 -13.25 31.11 19.97
N GLY A 8 -13.11 32.03 20.93
CA GLY A 8 -12.01 32.11 21.86
C GLY A 8 -11.96 30.92 22.80
N TRP A 9 -10.76 30.39 22.99
CA TRP A 9 -10.40 29.52 24.10
C TRP A 9 -9.83 30.40 25.21
N ALA A 10 -10.71 31.11 25.92
CA ALA A 10 -10.38 31.65 27.24
C ALA A 10 -10.63 30.53 28.25
N ARG A 11 -9.54 29.89 28.71
CA ARG A 11 -9.59 28.90 29.77
C ARG A 11 -9.31 29.64 31.07
N GLU A 12 -10.36 29.86 31.85
CA GLU A 12 -10.28 30.33 33.22
C GLU A 12 -9.58 29.26 34.06
N ASP A 13 -8.50 29.71 34.70
CA ASP A 13 -7.77 29.03 35.76
C ASP A 13 -8.69 28.99 36.99
N ASP A 14 -9.25 27.82 37.31
CA ASP A 14 -10.04 27.65 38.52
C ASP A 14 -9.54 26.42 39.30
N GLY A 15 -9.01 26.72 40.48
CA GLY A 15 -8.98 25.88 41.69
C GLY A 15 -8.59 24.41 41.56
N GLY A 16 -7.35 24.12 41.98
CA GLY A 16 -6.87 22.77 42.26
C GLY A 16 -7.67 22.02 43.32
N ALA A 17 -8.76 21.38 42.89
CA ALA A 17 -9.26 20.18 43.52
C ALA A 17 -8.59 18.98 42.82
N GLU A 18 -7.85 18.19 43.56
CA GLU A 18 -7.30 16.91 43.11
C GLU A 18 -8.47 15.97 42.81
N VAL A 19 -9.04 16.09 41.60
CA VAL A 19 -10.11 15.24 41.11
C VAL A 19 -9.49 13.87 40.87
N THR A 20 -9.57 13.03 41.89
CA THR A 20 -9.40 11.58 41.74
C THR A 20 -10.53 11.10 40.84
N LEU A 21 -10.26 11.11 39.53
CA LEU A 21 -11.16 10.53 38.53
C LEU A 21 -11.45 9.10 38.96
N SER A 22 -12.74 8.79 39.12
CA SER A 22 -13.20 7.42 39.29
C SER A 22 -12.54 6.54 38.21
N ILE A 23 -12.15 5.33 38.57
CA ILE A 23 -11.47 4.38 37.67
C ILE A 23 -12.25 4.23 36.36
N ASP A 24 -13.58 4.30 36.40
CA ASP A 24 -14.41 4.20 35.19
C ASP A 24 -14.38 5.47 34.34
N ALA A 25 -14.26 6.66 34.95
CA ALA A 25 -14.07 7.91 34.24
C ALA A 25 -12.68 7.96 33.57
N PHE A 26 -11.64 7.48 34.26
CA PHE A 26 -10.29 7.36 33.69
C PHE A 26 -10.26 6.39 32.50
N LYS A 27 -10.92 5.23 32.62
CA LYS A 27 -11.05 4.28 31.49
C LYS A 27 -11.77 4.92 30.31
N GLN A 28 -12.88 5.62 30.54
CA GLN A 28 -13.63 6.28 29.47
C GLN A 28 -12.78 7.34 28.76
N GLU A 29 -12.03 8.14 29.50
CA GLU A 29 -11.18 9.18 28.93
C GLU A 29 -10.01 8.58 28.13
N MET A 30 -9.39 7.51 28.64
CA MET A 30 -8.36 6.78 27.91
C MET A 30 -8.91 6.16 26.61
N PHE A 31 -10.11 5.56 26.66
CA PHE A 31 -10.78 5.02 25.47
C PHE A 31 -11.17 6.11 24.47
N ARG A 32 -11.56 7.30 24.94
CA ARG A 32 -11.83 8.45 24.10
C ARG A 32 -10.55 8.91 23.40
N SER A 33 -9.47 9.11 24.15
CA SER A 33 -8.16 9.50 23.60
C SER A 33 -7.64 8.50 22.55
N LEU A 34 -7.69 7.19 22.84
CA LEU A 34 -7.27 6.15 21.89
C LEU A 34 -8.17 6.06 20.64
N ARG A 35 -9.44 6.49 20.74
CA ARG A 35 -10.35 6.57 19.59
C ARG A 35 -10.08 7.82 18.76
N GLU A 36 -9.83 8.96 19.38
CA GLU A 36 -9.50 10.22 18.70
C GLU A 36 -8.16 10.13 17.97
N GLU A 37 -7.18 9.42 18.55
CA GLU A 37 -5.89 9.12 17.91
C GLU A 37 -6.01 8.07 16.77
N GLY A 38 -7.17 7.42 16.62
CA GLY A 38 -7.42 6.38 15.62
C GLY A 38 -6.74 5.04 15.92
N THR A 39 -6.12 4.88 17.09
CA THR A 39 -5.46 3.65 17.53
C THR A 39 -6.45 2.48 17.64
N VAL A 40 -7.68 2.74 18.07
CA VAL A 40 -8.76 1.73 18.15
C VAL A 40 -9.14 1.21 16.75
N GLU A 41 -9.29 2.10 15.78
CA GLU A 41 -9.60 1.77 14.38
C GLU A 41 -8.47 0.99 13.73
N MET A 42 -7.21 1.36 14.01
CA MET A 42 -6.03 0.63 13.55
C MET A 42 -5.99 -0.80 14.09
N ILE A 43 -6.19 -1.00 15.40
CA ILE A 43 -6.27 -2.34 16.02
C ILE A 43 -7.42 -3.16 15.42
N ARG A 44 -8.60 -2.54 15.24
CA ARG A 44 -9.76 -3.17 14.60
C ARG A 44 -9.44 -3.62 13.16
N ALA A 45 -8.74 -2.79 12.38
CA ALA A 45 -8.33 -3.12 11.02
C ALA A 45 -7.31 -4.27 10.98
N GLN A 46 -6.33 -4.27 11.89
CA GLN A 46 -5.34 -5.36 12.01
C GLN A 46 -6.00 -6.69 12.39
N LEU A 47 -6.93 -6.68 13.34
CA LEU A 47 -7.68 -7.87 13.74
C LEU A 47 -8.55 -8.41 12.60
N ARG A 48 -9.24 -7.52 11.86
CA ARG A 48 -10.01 -7.90 10.67
C ARG A 48 -9.10 -8.55 9.61
N ARG A 49 -7.93 -7.97 9.33
CA ARG A 49 -6.97 -8.52 8.37
C ARG A 49 -6.49 -9.92 8.78
N LYS A 50 -6.05 -10.10 10.03
CA LYS A 50 -5.64 -11.41 10.56
C LYS A 50 -6.76 -12.44 10.53
N PHE A 51 -7.99 -12.02 10.77
CA PHE A 51 -9.15 -12.91 10.73
C PHE A 51 -9.46 -13.37 9.30
N ILE A 52 -9.45 -12.45 8.33
CA ILE A 52 -9.65 -12.76 6.91
C ILE A 52 -8.54 -13.70 6.41
N GLU A 53 -7.28 -13.44 6.75
CA GLU A 53 -6.15 -14.32 6.39
C GLU A 53 -6.34 -15.74 6.93
N LYS A 54 -6.76 -15.89 8.21
CA LYS A 54 -7.06 -17.21 8.78
C LYS A 54 -8.21 -17.91 8.06
N LEU A 55 -9.27 -17.19 7.69
CA LEU A 55 -10.39 -17.75 6.93
C LEU A 55 -9.97 -18.20 5.53
N GLN A 56 -9.16 -17.40 4.83
CA GLN A 56 -8.62 -17.75 3.51
C GLN A 56 -7.69 -18.96 3.59
N GLN A 57 -6.82 -19.04 4.61
CA GLN A 57 -5.97 -20.21 4.84
C GLN A 57 -6.79 -21.46 5.13
N TYR A 58 -7.87 -21.35 5.91
CA TYR A 58 -8.76 -22.48 6.20
C TYR A 58 -9.50 -22.94 4.95
N SER A 59 -9.98 -22.00 4.14
CA SER A 59 -10.60 -22.29 2.84
C SER A 59 -9.62 -22.94 1.86
N ALA A 60 -8.39 -22.42 1.75
CA ALA A 60 -7.36 -22.98 0.89
C ALA A 60 -6.95 -24.39 1.33
N LYS A 61 -6.77 -24.63 2.64
CA LYS A 61 -6.50 -25.96 3.18
C LYS A 61 -7.63 -26.94 2.89
N ASN A 62 -8.89 -26.51 3.03
CA ASN A 62 -10.04 -27.36 2.71
C ASN A 62 -10.12 -27.70 1.22
N ARG A 63 -9.84 -26.75 0.32
CA ARG A 63 -9.79 -27.01 -1.12
C ARG A 63 -8.68 -28.00 -1.49
N VAL A 64 -7.48 -27.82 -0.94
CA VAL A 64 -6.36 -28.75 -1.17
C VAL A 64 -6.70 -30.15 -0.64
N ASN A 65 -7.36 -30.24 0.52
CA ASN A 65 -7.79 -31.51 1.09
C ASN A 65 -8.90 -32.20 0.25
N GLU A 66 -9.80 -31.42 -0.34
CA GLU A 66 -10.83 -31.91 -1.27
C GLU A 66 -10.21 -32.43 -2.58
N TYR A 67 -9.22 -31.73 -3.14
CA TYR A 67 -8.47 -32.22 -4.31
C TYR A 67 -7.64 -33.47 -3.97
N ALA A 68 -6.97 -33.51 -2.83
CA ALA A 68 -6.22 -34.69 -2.38
C ALA A 68 -7.13 -35.92 -2.20
N SER A 69 -8.34 -35.71 -1.67
CA SER A 69 -9.34 -36.78 -1.48
C SER A 69 -9.96 -37.26 -2.81
N ARG A 70 -10.10 -36.39 -3.80
CA ARG A 70 -10.53 -36.76 -5.17
C ARG A 70 -9.43 -37.51 -5.94
N VAL A 71 -8.17 -37.12 -5.75
CA VAL A 71 -7.03 -37.79 -6.39
C VAL A 71 -6.77 -39.18 -5.77
N SER A 72 -7.00 -39.36 -4.46
CA SER A 72 -6.84 -40.67 -3.81
C SER A 72 -7.95 -41.69 -4.11
N MET A 73 -9.10 -41.24 -4.64
CA MET A 73 -10.20 -42.13 -5.08
C MET A 73 -10.14 -42.42 -6.60
N SER A 74 -9.19 -41.81 -7.32
CA SER A 74 -9.01 -41.92 -8.76
C SER A 74 -7.80 -42.77 -9.16
N SER A 75 -7.14 -43.48 -8.23
CA SER A 75 -6.14 -44.49 -8.57
C SER A 75 -6.80 -45.83 -8.89
N GLY A 76 -7.65 -45.82 -9.93
CA GLY A 76 -7.94 -47.00 -10.74
C GLY A 76 -6.98 -47.00 -11.93
N GLU A 77 -6.24 -48.09 -12.05
CA GLU A 77 -5.44 -48.59 -13.19
C GLU A 77 -5.10 -47.65 -14.36
N PRO A 78 -3.81 -47.54 -14.75
CA PRO A 78 -3.44 -46.83 -15.97
C PRO A 78 -3.77 -47.73 -17.18
N MET A 79 -4.86 -47.39 -17.86
CA MET A 79 -5.13 -47.83 -19.23
C MET A 79 -4.10 -47.17 -20.15
N LYS A 80 -3.23 -47.99 -20.75
CA LYS A 80 -2.38 -47.57 -21.87
C LYS A 80 -3.28 -47.26 -23.06
N GLN A 81 -3.35 -45.99 -23.46
CA GLN A 81 -3.65 -45.62 -24.84
C GLN A 81 -2.75 -44.48 -25.29
N GLU A 82 -2.33 -44.65 -26.52
CA GLU A 82 -1.35 -43.90 -27.28
C GLU A 82 -1.82 -42.47 -27.51
N GLU A 83 -0.94 -41.50 -27.26
CA GLU A 83 -1.02 -40.19 -27.90
C GLU A 83 0.14 -40.08 -28.89
N GLU A 84 -0.22 -40.26 -30.16
CA GLU A 84 0.30 -39.51 -31.29
C GLU A 84 0.52 -38.05 -30.91
N LYS A 85 1.78 -37.62 -30.95
CA LYS A 85 2.16 -36.22 -31.08
C LYS A 85 2.72 -36.03 -32.48
N ASP A 86 1.92 -35.41 -33.34
CA ASP A 86 2.47 -34.67 -34.48
C ASP A 86 2.19 -33.18 -34.24
N GLY A 87 3.23 -32.49 -33.78
CA GLY A 87 3.28 -31.04 -33.68
C GLY A 87 3.98 -30.53 -34.94
N GLY A 88 3.18 -29.98 -35.85
CA GLY A 88 3.66 -29.33 -37.05
C GLY A 88 4.59 -28.15 -36.73
N ASN A 89 5.69 -28.09 -37.47
CA ASN A 89 6.44 -26.87 -37.68
C ASN A 89 6.36 -26.56 -39.18
N GLY A 90 5.57 -25.54 -39.54
CA GLY A 90 5.52 -25.02 -40.89
C GLY A 90 6.70 -24.09 -41.16
N ASP A 91 7.23 -24.14 -42.37
CA ASP A 91 7.63 -22.91 -43.05
C ASP A 91 7.78 -23.09 -44.57
N ALA A 92 6.95 -22.30 -45.27
CA ALA A 92 7.19 -21.54 -46.49
C ALA A 92 7.84 -22.20 -47.73
N LYS A 93 7.00 -22.38 -48.77
CA LYS A 93 7.10 -21.84 -50.15
C LYS A 93 6.10 -22.63 -51.02
N GLY A 94 5.04 -22.09 -51.60
CA GLY A 94 4.94 -20.82 -52.31
C GLY A 94 5.59 -20.97 -53.69
N ILE A 95 4.83 -21.43 -54.70
CA ILE A 95 4.75 -20.89 -56.08
C ILE A 95 3.84 -21.77 -56.96
N SER A 96 2.85 -21.06 -57.52
CA SER A 96 1.93 -21.33 -58.62
C SER A 96 2.55 -21.93 -59.90
N GLY A 97 1.78 -22.75 -60.62
CA GLY A 97 1.92 -23.04 -62.07
C GLY A 97 1.46 -24.46 -62.45
N VAL A 98 0.16 -24.72 -62.68
CA VAL A 98 -0.54 -24.79 -63.99
C VAL A 98 -0.07 -25.92 -64.93
N MET A 99 -1.01 -26.85 -65.22
CA MET A 99 -1.14 -27.81 -66.36
C MET A 99 0.02 -28.82 -66.56
N THR A 100 -0.16 -30.13 -66.83
CA THR A 100 -1.10 -30.82 -67.73
C THR A 100 -0.84 -32.36 -67.65
N ILE A 101 -1.87 -33.14 -67.96
CA ILE A 101 -1.87 -34.45 -68.68
C ILE A 101 -1.35 -35.73 -67.98
N GLU A 102 -2.30 -36.68 -67.96
CA GLU A 102 -2.26 -38.14 -67.89
C GLU A 102 -0.91 -38.86 -68.10
N ASN A 103 -0.62 -39.83 -67.22
CA ASN A 103 0.02 -41.09 -67.61
C ASN A 103 -0.21 -42.21 -66.58
N PRO A 104 -1.16 -43.15 -66.80
CA PRO A 104 -1.29 -44.35 -65.98
C PRO A 104 -0.42 -45.46 -66.61
N GLY A 105 0.84 -45.57 -66.17
CA GLY A 105 1.76 -46.52 -66.79
C GLY A 105 3.01 -46.82 -65.96
N ARG A 106 2.83 -47.45 -64.79
CA ARG A 106 3.82 -48.34 -64.15
C ARG A 106 3.27 -48.90 -62.84
N THR A 107 2.41 -49.92 -62.95
CA THR A 107 2.25 -50.87 -61.85
C THR A 107 3.26 -51.99 -62.01
N VAL A 108 4.03 -52.15 -60.95
CA VAL A 108 4.96 -53.24 -60.67
C VAL A 108 4.24 -54.58 -60.89
N TRP A 109 4.93 -55.55 -61.50
CA TRP A 109 4.51 -56.95 -61.66
C TRP A 109 4.44 -57.67 -60.29
N GLY A 110 3.53 -57.20 -59.43
CA GLY A 110 3.16 -57.83 -58.17
C GLY A 110 2.03 -58.82 -58.41
N GLN A 111 2.18 -60.02 -57.85
CA GLN A 111 1.28 -61.16 -57.96
C GLN A 111 -0.21 -60.75 -57.90
N ARG A 112 -0.88 -60.74 -59.05
CA ARG A 112 -2.34 -60.68 -59.12
C ARG A 112 -2.89 -62.01 -58.59
N THR A 113 -3.52 -61.99 -57.43
CA THR A 113 -4.31 -63.12 -56.93
C THR A 113 -5.70 -63.06 -57.55
N TRP A 114 -5.98 -63.96 -58.49
CA TRP A 114 -7.29 -64.08 -59.11
C TRP A 114 -8.34 -64.58 -58.10
N SER A 115 -9.54 -64.01 -58.15
CA SER A 115 -10.70 -64.45 -57.39
C SER A 115 -11.17 -65.85 -57.84
N GLY A 116 -11.98 -66.52 -57.00
CA GLY A 116 -12.46 -67.88 -57.29
C GLY A 116 -13.18 -67.99 -58.64
N ASP A 117 -14.03 -67.02 -58.96
CA ASP A 117 -14.79 -66.98 -60.21
C ASP A 117 -13.90 -66.77 -61.43
N GLU A 118 -12.88 -65.90 -61.31
CA GLU A 118 -11.92 -65.67 -62.38
C GLU A 118 -11.07 -66.92 -62.67
N LYS A 119 -10.68 -67.68 -61.63
CA LYS A 119 -9.97 -68.96 -61.81
C LYS A 119 -10.83 -70.02 -62.51
N LEU A 120 -12.15 -69.98 -62.29
CA LEU A 120 -13.10 -70.86 -62.96
C LEU A 120 -13.22 -70.49 -64.45
N VAL A 121 -13.35 -69.20 -64.76
CA VAL A 121 -13.35 -68.71 -66.16
C VAL A 121 -12.05 -69.05 -66.88
N ASN A 122 -10.91 -68.85 -66.23
CA ASN A 122 -9.60 -69.22 -66.78
C ASN A 122 -9.49 -70.72 -67.09
N GLY A 123 -10.10 -71.56 -66.24
CA GLY A 123 -10.15 -73.01 -66.46
C GLY A 123 -10.98 -73.40 -67.68
N LEU A 124 -12.14 -72.77 -67.86
CA LEU A 124 -12.99 -72.97 -69.05
C LEU A 124 -12.29 -72.49 -70.33
N LEU A 125 -11.60 -71.35 -70.29
CA LEU A 125 -10.86 -70.83 -71.43
C LEU A 125 -9.68 -71.74 -71.79
N PHE A 126 -8.95 -72.25 -70.80
CA PHE A 126 -7.86 -73.19 -71.03
C PHE A 126 -8.37 -74.49 -71.66
N ASP A 127 -9.47 -75.07 -71.15
CA ASP A 127 -10.12 -76.26 -71.74
C ASP A 127 -10.57 -76.03 -73.19
N TYR A 128 -11.11 -74.84 -73.48
CA TYR A 128 -11.49 -74.44 -74.82
C TYR A 128 -10.28 -74.38 -75.77
N PHE A 129 -9.15 -73.81 -75.33
CA PHE A 129 -7.94 -73.75 -76.15
C PHE A 129 -7.38 -75.14 -76.45
N VAL A 130 -7.38 -76.05 -75.46
CA VAL A 130 -6.97 -77.44 -75.66
C VAL A 130 -7.90 -78.17 -76.63
N LYS A 131 -9.22 -78.04 -76.49
CA LYS A 131 -10.21 -78.69 -77.39
C LYS A 131 -10.21 -78.16 -78.82
N LYS A 132 -9.62 -76.98 -79.06
CA LYS A 132 -9.49 -76.37 -80.38
C LYS A 132 -8.09 -76.49 -80.96
N ASP A 133 -7.23 -77.30 -80.35
CA ASP A 133 -5.83 -77.51 -80.75
C ASP A 133 -5.04 -76.18 -80.85
N LEU A 134 -5.38 -75.22 -79.99
CA LEU A 134 -4.72 -73.90 -79.93
C LEU A 134 -3.53 -73.94 -78.96
N GLU A 135 -2.62 -74.89 -79.17
CA GLU A 135 -1.51 -75.18 -78.25
C GLU A 135 -0.59 -73.98 -78.04
N HIS A 136 -0.31 -73.21 -79.10
CA HIS A 136 0.52 -72.01 -79.02
C HIS A 136 -0.12 -70.90 -78.19
N THR A 137 -1.45 -70.74 -78.30
CA THR A 137 -2.20 -69.77 -77.49
C THR A 137 -2.25 -70.20 -76.04
N ALA A 138 -2.47 -71.50 -75.78
CA ALA A 138 -2.45 -72.07 -74.43
C ALA A 138 -1.07 -71.91 -73.76
N ALA A 139 0.01 -72.09 -74.52
CA ALA A 139 1.39 -71.97 -74.03
C ALA A 139 1.76 -70.54 -73.59
N VAL A 140 1.14 -69.52 -74.18
CA VAL A 140 1.31 -68.10 -73.78
C VAL A 140 0.31 -67.72 -72.68
N PHE A 141 -0.91 -68.24 -72.74
CA PHE A 141 -1.98 -67.94 -71.79
C PHE A 141 -1.66 -68.36 -70.36
N VAL A 142 -1.09 -69.56 -70.15
CA VAL A 142 -0.80 -70.08 -68.80
C VAL A 142 0.23 -69.23 -68.03
N PRO A 143 1.38 -68.82 -68.62
CA PRO A 143 2.29 -67.87 -67.98
C PRO A 143 1.63 -66.51 -67.67
N GLU A 144 0.82 -65.97 -68.59
CA GLU A 144 0.19 -64.65 -68.43
C GLU A 144 -0.81 -64.59 -67.27
N ILE A 145 -1.57 -65.67 -67.03
CA ILE A 145 -2.48 -65.75 -65.88
C ILE A 145 -1.77 -66.08 -64.55
N GLY A 146 -0.43 -66.17 -64.53
CA GLY A 146 0.36 -66.47 -63.34
C GLY A 146 0.58 -67.97 -63.08
N GLY A 147 0.49 -68.80 -64.12
CA GLY A 147 0.79 -70.23 -64.09
C GLY A 147 -0.40 -71.12 -63.73
N ILE A 148 -0.12 -72.43 -63.67
CA ILE A 148 -1.11 -73.51 -63.49
C ILE A 148 -1.91 -73.38 -62.17
N ARG A 149 -1.42 -72.61 -61.21
CA ARG A 149 -2.09 -72.36 -59.91
C ARG A 149 -3.33 -71.44 -60.00
N ASN A 150 -3.56 -70.84 -61.16
CA ASN A 150 -4.57 -69.80 -61.38
C ASN A 150 -5.69 -70.19 -62.37
N TYR A 151 -5.84 -71.49 -62.66
CA TYR A 151 -7.04 -72.02 -63.29
C TYR A 151 -7.52 -73.29 -62.58
N VAL A 152 -8.80 -73.60 -62.69
CA VAL A 152 -9.42 -74.81 -62.14
C VAL A 152 -9.59 -75.83 -63.27
N ALA A 153 -9.25 -77.10 -63.04
CA ALA A 153 -9.42 -78.16 -64.05
C ALA A 153 -10.90 -78.35 -64.41
N THR A 154 -11.19 -78.63 -65.68
CA THR A 154 -12.54 -78.75 -66.24
C THR A 154 -13.43 -79.71 -65.45
N ASP A 155 -12.87 -80.85 -65.01
CA ASP A 155 -13.60 -81.85 -64.22
C ASP A 155 -14.07 -81.29 -62.87
N THR A 156 -13.25 -80.44 -62.25
CA THR A 156 -13.59 -79.76 -61.00
C THR A 156 -14.63 -78.65 -61.23
N ILE A 157 -14.60 -77.97 -62.38
CA ILE A 157 -15.60 -76.96 -62.75
C ILE A 157 -16.96 -77.60 -63.00
N LEU A 158 -17.00 -78.72 -63.72
CA LEU A 158 -18.23 -79.47 -63.98
C LEU A 158 -18.87 -79.97 -62.68
N GLN A 159 -18.04 -80.39 -61.73
CA GLN A 159 -18.50 -80.80 -60.40
C GLN A 159 -19.03 -79.61 -59.57
N MET A 160 -18.38 -78.45 -59.65
CA MET A 160 -18.84 -77.23 -58.96
C MET A 160 -20.14 -76.66 -59.53
N MET A 161 -20.36 -76.77 -60.84
CA MET A 161 -21.57 -76.27 -61.50
C MET A 161 -22.77 -77.24 -61.43
N GLN A 162 -22.62 -78.41 -60.79
CA GLN A 162 -23.65 -79.45 -60.70
C GLN A 162 -24.20 -79.90 -62.07
N LEU A 163 -23.44 -79.67 -63.14
CA LEU A 163 -23.80 -80.05 -64.49
C LEU A 163 -23.37 -81.50 -64.72
N SER A 164 -24.17 -82.44 -64.18
CA SER A 164 -24.08 -83.84 -64.59
C SER A 164 -24.48 -83.97 -66.07
N PRO A 165 -23.79 -84.77 -66.90
CA PRO A 165 -24.09 -84.93 -68.32
C PRO A 165 -25.49 -85.51 -68.64
N ASP A 166 -26.27 -85.93 -67.65
CA ASP A 166 -27.51 -86.71 -67.81
C ASP A 166 -28.82 -85.91 -67.73
N GLN A 167 -28.81 -84.57 -67.85
CA GLN A 167 -30.04 -83.76 -67.79
C GLN A 167 -30.36 -82.99 -69.08
N GLN A 168 -30.41 -83.69 -70.21
CA GLN A 168 -31.11 -83.20 -71.40
C GLN A 168 -32.24 -84.17 -71.78
N GLY A 169 -33.49 -83.76 -71.54
CA GLY A 169 -34.64 -84.42 -72.16
C GLY A 169 -35.96 -84.35 -71.38
N LYS A 170 -36.61 -83.17 -71.35
CA LYS A 170 -38.08 -83.05 -71.25
C LYS A 170 -38.57 -81.79 -71.97
N PHE A 171 -38.71 -81.87 -73.29
CA PHE A 171 -39.66 -81.02 -74.02
C PHE A 171 -41.03 -81.69 -73.93
N GLN A 172 -42.01 -81.02 -73.31
CA GLN A 172 -43.39 -81.48 -73.22
C GLN A 172 -44.18 -81.11 -74.49
N GLU A 173 -45.01 -82.03 -74.98
CA GLU A 173 -45.92 -81.85 -76.12
C GLU A 173 -47.18 -81.02 -75.75
N PRO A 174 -47.76 -80.23 -76.68
CA PRO A 174 -48.86 -79.31 -76.38
C PRO A 174 -50.25 -79.91 -76.70
N GLU A 175 -50.98 -80.40 -75.68
CA GLU A 175 -52.38 -80.88 -75.80
C GLU A 175 -53.46 -79.78 -75.65
N LYS A 176 -53.14 -78.51 -75.88
CA LYS A 176 -54.14 -77.42 -75.77
C LYS A 176 -54.59 -76.91 -77.14
N SER A 177 -55.92 -76.89 -77.34
CA SER A 177 -56.59 -76.23 -78.48
C SER A 177 -56.00 -74.83 -78.71
N ILE A 178 -55.86 -74.43 -79.98
CA ILE A 178 -55.24 -73.16 -80.41
C ILE A 178 -55.87 -71.97 -79.67
N GLU A 179 -57.18 -71.99 -79.46
CA GLU A 179 -57.92 -70.96 -78.72
C GLU A 179 -57.53 -70.91 -77.24
N GLY A 180 -57.27 -72.06 -76.62
CA GLY A 180 -56.76 -72.17 -75.25
C GLY A 180 -55.32 -71.68 -75.11
N ARG A 181 -54.48 -71.90 -76.13
CA ARG A 181 -53.13 -71.28 -76.20
C ARG A 181 -53.24 -69.77 -76.36
N MET A 182 -54.13 -69.28 -77.22
CA MET A 182 -54.38 -67.85 -77.40
C MET A 182 -54.83 -67.17 -76.10
N LEU A 183 -55.79 -67.76 -75.38
CA LEU A 183 -56.25 -67.26 -74.08
C LEU A 183 -55.15 -67.34 -73.01
N GLN A 184 -54.33 -68.38 -73.04
CA GLN A 184 -53.19 -68.51 -72.14
C GLN A 184 -52.13 -67.43 -72.44
N TYR A 185 -51.79 -67.20 -73.71
CA TYR A 185 -50.89 -66.10 -74.11
C TYR A 185 -51.44 -64.74 -73.72
N GLN A 186 -52.75 -64.51 -73.86
CA GLN A 186 -53.36 -63.25 -73.44
C GLN A 186 -53.27 -63.06 -71.92
N ARG A 187 -53.57 -64.08 -71.12
CA ARG A 187 -53.41 -64.03 -69.66
C ARG A 187 -51.95 -63.83 -69.25
N GLU A 188 -51.02 -64.57 -69.85
CA GLU A 188 -49.58 -64.42 -69.59
C GLU A 188 -49.10 -63.01 -69.96
N TYR A 189 -49.61 -62.44 -71.04
CA TYR A 189 -49.29 -61.07 -71.46
C TYR A 189 -49.89 -60.01 -70.52
N ASP A 190 -51.14 -60.18 -70.10
CA ASP A 190 -51.79 -59.31 -69.13
C ASP A 190 -51.07 -59.38 -67.77
N GLU A 191 -50.70 -60.58 -67.31
CA GLU A 191 -49.88 -60.78 -66.11
C GLU A 191 -48.49 -60.14 -66.23
N LEU A 192 -47.85 -60.20 -67.41
CA LEU A 192 -46.57 -59.52 -67.66
C LEU A 192 -46.74 -57.99 -67.64
N CYS A 193 -47.82 -57.47 -68.20
CA CYS A 193 -48.14 -56.04 -68.15
C CYS A 193 -48.42 -55.57 -66.72
N GLU A 194 -49.20 -56.33 -65.94
CA GLU A 194 -49.46 -56.05 -64.53
C GLU A 194 -48.19 -56.10 -63.70
N LYS A 195 -47.33 -57.12 -63.86
CA LYS A 195 -46.03 -57.22 -63.19
C LYS A 195 -45.14 -56.02 -63.52
N ARG A 196 -45.04 -55.66 -64.79
CA ARG A 196 -44.24 -54.50 -65.22
C ARG A 196 -44.79 -53.20 -64.65
N MET A 197 -46.11 -53.04 -64.64
CA MET A 197 -46.76 -51.88 -64.01
C MET A 197 -46.50 -51.83 -62.51
N GLN A 198 -46.58 -52.97 -61.80
CA GLN A 198 -46.26 -53.07 -60.38
C GLN A 198 -44.78 -52.75 -60.10
N GLU A 199 -43.86 -53.25 -60.92
CA GLU A 199 -42.44 -52.93 -60.81
C GLU A 199 -42.16 -51.43 -60.99
N GLU A 200 -42.79 -50.79 -61.99
CA GLU A 200 -42.66 -49.34 -62.18
C GLU A 200 -43.29 -48.54 -61.02
N LEU A 201 -44.41 -49.00 -60.46
CA LEU A 201 -45.00 -48.40 -59.27
C LEU A 201 -44.07 -48.52 -58.04
N GLU A 202 -43.44 -49.68 -57.84
CA GLU A 202 -42.48 -49.85 -56.74
C GLU A 202 -41.19 -49.05 -56.96
N ARG A 203 -40.71 -48.94 -58.21
CA ARG A 203 -39.60 -48.02 -58.56
C ARG A 203 -39.95 -46.57 -58.26
N PHE A 204 -41.17 -46.16 -58.59
CA PHE A 204 -41.64 -44.81 -58.31
C PHE A 204 -41.72 -44.55 -56.81
N LYS A 205 -42.36 -45.45 -56.03
CA LYS A 205 -42.44 -45.34 -54.56
C LYS A 205 -41.06 -45.28 -53.91
N THR A 206 -40.12 -46.13 -54.35
CA THR A 206 -38.76 -46.15 -53.80
C THR A 206 -37.98 -44.89 -54.14
N MET A 207 -38.15 -44.36 -55.36
CA MET A 207 -37.55 -43.09 -55.79
C MET A 207 -38.12 -41.90 -55.02
N GLU A 208 -39.45 -41.79 -54.89
CA GLU A 208 -40.08 -40.73 -54.09
C GLU A 208 -39.62 -40.78 -52.63
N LEU A 209 -39.60 -41.96 -52.02
CA LEU A 209 -39.11 -42.14 -50.66
C LEU A 209 -37.64 -41.71 -50.53
N ALA A 210 -36.81 -42.00 -51.53
CA ALA A 210 -35.43 -41.56 -51.57
C ALA A 210 -35.31 -40.04 -51.67
N MET A 211 -36.13 -39.39 -52.52
CA MET A 211 -36.18 -37.93 -52.64
C MET A 211 -36.59 -37.26 -51.32
N VAL A 212 -37.67 -37.73 -50.69
CA VAL A 212 -38.14 -37.21 -49.39
C VAL A 212 -37.04 -37.33 -48.34
N ARG A 213 -36.37 -38.48 -48.24
CA ARG A 213 -35.24 -38.67 -47.31
C ARG A 213 -34.08 -37.72 -47.58
N VAL A 214 -33.79 -37.42 -48.85
CA VAL A 214 -32.74 -36.46 -49.22
C VAL A 214 -33.16 -35.03 -48.85
N GLU A 215 -34.41 -34.66 -49.07
CA GLU A 215 -34.94 -33.33 -48.71
C GLU A 215 -34.96 -33.11 -47.20
N GLU A 216 -35.39 -34.10 -46.42
CA GLU A 216 -35.36 -34.06 -44.96
C GLU A 216 -33.93 -33.92 -44.44
N ARG A 217 -32.98 -34.72 -44.96
CA ARG A 217 -31.56 -34.59 -44.60
C ARG A 217 -31.03 -33.19 -44.89
N LYS A 218 -31.32 -32.63 -46.07
CA LYS A 218 -30.94 -31.26 -46.43
C LYS A 218 -31.58 -30.23 -45.50
N LYS A 219 -32.81 -30.45 -45.05
CA LYS A 219 -33.48 -29.58 -44.07
C LYS A 219 -32.76 -29.61 -42.72
N TYR A 220 -32.48 -30.80 -42.19
CA TYR A 220 -31.75 -30.95 -40.93
C TYR A 220 -30.32 -30.40 -41.01
N GLU A 221 -29.64 -30.57 -42.14
CA GLU A 221 -28.31 -30.00 -42.37
C GLU A 221 -28.33 -28.47 -42.32
N ARG A 222 -29.31 -27.84 -42.99
CA ARG A 222 -29.49 -26.37 -42.92
C ARG A 222 -29.83 -25.90 -41.51
N GLU A 223 -30.65 -26.64 -40.77
CA GLU A 223 -30.98 -26.31 -39.37
C GLU A 223 -29.74 -26.44 -38.46
N ALA A 224 -28.93 -27.49 -38.65
CA ALA A 224 -27.67 -27.68 -37.95
C ALA A 224 -26.68 -26.55 -38.27
N ASP A 225 -26.55 -26.14 -39.53
CA ASP A 225 -25.67 -25.04 -39.92
C ASP A 225 -26.14 -23.70 -39.39
N LYS A 226 -27.45 -23.44 -39.37
CA LYS A 226 -28.02 -22.25 -38.70
C LYS A 226 -27.70 -22.23 -37.22
N LEU A 227 -27.82 -23.36 -36.52
CA LEU A 227 -27.47 -23.47 -35.10
C LEU A 227 -25.97 -23.24 -34.87
N ARG A 228 -25.10 -23.85 -35.69
CA ARG A 228 -23.65 -23.62 -35.64
C ARG A 228 -23.30 -22.14 -35.87
N ALA A 229 -23.89 -21.51 -36.87
CA ALA A 229 -23.66 -20.10 -37.17
C ALA A 229 -24.12 -19.19 -36.03
N SER A 230 -25.30 -19.46 -35.46
CA SER A 230 -25.82 -18.73 -34.30
C SER A 230 -24.91 -18.85 -33.07
N LEU A 231 -24.47 -20.08 -32.75
CA LEU A 231 -23.53 -20.31 -31.65
C LEU A 231 -22.19 -19.60 -31.86
N LEU A 232 -21.61 -19.69 -33.07
CA LEU A 232 -20.37 -18.99 -33.40
C LEU A 232 -20.54 -17.46 -33.28
N GLN A 233 -21.66 -16.91 -33.71
CA GLN A 233 -21.97 -15.49 -33.57
C GLN A 233 -22.10 -15.10 -32.10
N GLU A 234 -22.80 -15.89 -31.29
CA GLU A 234 -22.93 -15.64 -29.86
C GLU A 234 -21.57 -15.69 -29.14
N HIS A 235 -20.74 -16.67 -29.48
CA HIS A 235 -19.37 -16.75 -28.96
C HIS A 235 -18.54 -15.51 -29.35
N ARG A 236 -18.61 -15.06 -30.61
CA ARG A 236 -17.94 -13.83 -31.05
C ARG A 236 -18.42 -12.60 -30.28
N GLN A 237 -19.73 -12.42 -30.13
CA GLN A 237 -20.29 -11.31 -29.37
C GLN A 237 -19.89 -11.34 -27.89
N ARG A 238 -19.86 -12.53 -27.27
CA ARG A 238 -19.38 -12.67 -25.89
C ARG A 238 -17.91 -12.31 -25.78
N THR A 239 -17.07 -12.72 -26.72
CA THR A 239 -15.65 -12.35 -26.73
C THR A 239 -15.43 -10.86 -26.95
N GLU A 240 -16.21 -10.23 -27.85
CA GLU A 240 -16.15 -8.79 -28.10
C GLU A 240 -16.53 -8.00 -26.84
N ARG A 241 -17.64 -8.36 -26.18
CA ARG A 241 -18.05 -7.72 -24.92
C ARG A 241 -17.02 -7.88 -23.82
N LEU A 242 -16.41 -9.06 -23.69
CA LEU A 242 -15.35 -9.28 -22.71
C LEU A 242 -14.14 -8.38 -23.00
N GLN A 243 -13.71 -8.29 -24.26
CA GLN A 243 -12.63 -7.40 -24.66
C GLN A 243 -12.96 -5.92 -24.44
N GLU A 244 -14.20 -5.49 -24.68
CA GLU A 244 -14.66 -4.13 -24.39
C GLU A 244 -14.59 -3.85 -22.88
N THR A 245 -15.12 -4.75 -22.04
CA THR A 245 -15.06 -4.60 -20.58
C THR A 245 -13.62 -4.60 -20.06
N GLU A 246 -12.73 -5.41 -20.64
CA GLU A 246 -11.31 -5.44 -20.29
C GLU A 246 -10.64 -4.10 -20.61
N ARG A 247 -10.87 -3.56 -21.82
CA ARG A 247 -10.36 -2.23 -22.22
C ARG A 247 -10.91 -1.12 -21.33
N GLU A 248 -12.19 -1.14 -20.99
CA GLU A 248 -12.80 -0.16 -20.08
C GLU A 248 -12.17 -0.21 -18.68
N LEU A 249 -11.93 -1.42 -18.16
CA LEU A 249 -11.28 -1.61 -16.87
C LEU A 249 -9.83 -1.12 -16.90
N GLU A 250 -9.07 -1.43 -17.95
CA GLU A 250 -7.71 -0.93 -18.15
C GLU A 250 -7.66 0.60 -18.19
N LEU A 251 -8.55 1.23 -18.97
CA LEU A 251 -8.66 2.69 -19.03
C LEU A 251 -9.02 3.28 -17.66
N SER A 252 -9.99 2.68 -16.95
CA SER A 252 -10.39 3.13 -15.61
C SER A 252 -9.25 2.99 -14.59
N PHE A 253 -8.43 1.96 -14.71
CA PHE A 253 -7.28 1.72 -13.86
C PHE A 253 -6.18 2.76 -14.12
N VAL A 254 -5.87 3.02 -15.39
CA VAL A 254 -4.90 4.06 -15.77
C VAL A 254 -5.38 5.45 -15.32
N ALA A 255 -6.67 5.76 -15.48
CA ALA A 255 -7.26 7.01 -15.01
C ALA A 255 -7.15 7.14 -13.48
N LYS A 256 -7.47 6.09 -12.71
CA LYS A 256 -7.32 6.10 -11.24
C LYS A 256 -5.86 6.24 -10.82
N ARG A 257 -4.94 5.56 -11.49
CA ARG A 257 -3.50 5.66 -11.20
C ARG A 257 -3.00 7.09 -11.42
N THR A 258 -3.31 7.68 -12.57
CA THR A 258 -2.91 9.06 -12.90
C THR A 258 -3.53 10.09 -11.95
N GLN A 259 -4.79 9.90 -11.54
CA GLN A 259 -5.43 10.74 -10.52
C GLN A 259 -4.71 10.66 -9.17
N LEU A 260 -4.35 9.46 -8.71
CA LEU A 260 -3.60 9.28 -7.47
C LEU A 260 -2.20 9.90 -7.55
N GLU A 261 -1.49 9.69 -8.66
CA GLU A 261 -0.19 10.33 -8.92
C GLU A 261 -0.29 11.86 -8.89
N ALA A 262 -1.33 12.45 -9.50
CA ALA A 262 -1.57 13.89 -9.46
C ALA A 262 -1.84 14.38 -8.03
N SER A 263 -2.70 13.70 -7.27
CA SER A 263 -2.97 14.06 -5.87
C SER A 263 -1.74 13.94 -4.96
N LEU A 264 -0.88 12.93 -5.18
CA LEU A 264 0.39 12.77 -4.47
C LEU A 264 1.39 13.87 -4.83
N PHE A 265 1.38 14.30 -6.09
CA PHE A 265 2.18 15.45 -6.52
C PHE A 265 1.70 16.74 -5.85
N GLU A 266 0.40 17.01 -5.84
CA GLU A 266 -0.18 18.19 -5.19
C GLU A 266 0.13 18.24 -3.69
N THR A 267 -0.11 17.13 -2.98
CA THR A 267 0.22 17.03 -1.54
C THR A 267 1.71 17.25 -1.27
N ARG A 268 2.60 16.69 -2.10
CA ARG A 268 4.04 16.94 -2.02
C ARG A 268 4.38 18.42 -2.23
N GLN A 269 3.77 19.09 -3.21
CA GLN A 269 3.99 20.52 -3.46
C GLN A 269 3.50 21.38 -2.29
N CYS A 270 2.33 21.07 -1.72
CA CYS A 270 1.83 21.75 -0.53
C CYS A 270 2.80 21.62 0.65
N LEU A 271 3.30 20.41 0.92
CA LEU A 271 4.29 20.19 1.98
C LEU A 271 5.59 20.98 1.74
N PHE A 272 6.09 21.05 0.51
CA PHE A 272 7.26 21.87 0.20
C PHE A 272 7.02 23.37 0.47
N GLN A 273 5.84 23.89 0.13
CA GLN A 273 5.49 25.27 0.42
C GLN A 273 5.38 25.54 1.93
N GLU A 274 4.82 24.59 2.68
CA GLU A 274 4.75 24.68 4.15
C GLU A 274 6.13 24.63 4.80
N MET A 275 7.02 23.75 4.34
CA MET A 275 8.41 23.72 4.81
C MET A 275 9.14 25.03 4.51
N GLU A 276 8.95 25.63 3.33
CA GLU A 276 9.56 26.92 3.01
C GLU A 276 9.00 28.04 3.90
N LYS A 277 7.69 28.05 4.16
CA LYS A 277 7.07 28.99 5.12
C LYS A 277 7.65 28.84 6.53
N LEU A 278 7.86 27.60 6.99
CA LEU A 278 8.48 27.33 8.29
C LEU A 278 9.93 27.79 8.34
N ARG A 279 10.71 27.54 7.28
CA ARG A 279 12.10 28.02 7.16
C ARG A 279 12.19 29.54 7.23
N VAL A 280 11.31 30.24 6.52
CA VAL A 280 11.23 31.71 6.59
C VAL A 280 10.90 32.17 8.01
N LYS A 281 9.89 31.57 8.67
CA LYS A 281 9.55 31.89 10.07
C LYS A 281 10.71 31.63 11.04
N GLU A 282 11.45 30.54 10.87
CA GLU A 282 12.62 30.22 11.67
C GLU A 282 13.70 31.29 11.52
N THR A 283 14.05 31.69 10.30
CA THR A 283 15.02 32.77 10.06
C THR A 283 14.56 34.10 10.65
N GLN A 284 13.27 34.43 10.57
CA GLN A 284 12.71 35.64 11.18
C GLN A 284 12.83 35.60 12.71
N LEU A 285 12.54 34.45 13.33
CA LEU A 285 12.69 34.27 14.78
C LEU A 285 14.16 34.35 15.21
N GLN A 286 15.08 33.76 14.45
CA GLN A 286 16.53 33.88 14.71
C GLN A 286 16.97 35.33 14.69
N VAL A 287 16.59 36.09 13.64
CA VAL A 287 16.90 37.53 13.55
C VAL A 287 16.31 38.28 14.74
N LYS A 288 15.06 37.99 15.12
CA LYS A 288 14.42 38.63 16.28
C LYS A 288 15.17 38.35 17.59
N VAL A 289 15.55 37.10 17.82
CA VAL A 289 16.34 36.69 18.99
C VAL A 289 17.69 37.42 19.01
N GLU A 290 18.39 37.49 17.87
CA GLU A 290 19.65 38.25 17.78
C GLU A 290 19.45 39.74 18.07
N THR A 291 18.38 40.35 17.57
CA THR A 291 18.08 41.76 17.86
C THR A 291 17.76 41.98 19.33
N ASP A 292 17.00 41.08 19.96
CA ASP A 292 16.66 41.16 21.38
C ASP A 292 17.91 41.00 22.25
N PHE A 293 18.83 40.10 21.89
CA PHE A 293 20.13 39.98 22.57
C PHE A 293 20.97 41.25 22.46
N ARG A 294 21.02 41.89 21.27
CA ARG A 294 21.73 43.17 21.09
C ARG A 294 21.10 44.28 21.92
N ASN A 295 19.77 44.36 21.96
CA ASN A 295 19.04 45.33 22.77
C ASN A 295 19.29 45.11 24.26
N PHE A 296 19.24 43.87 24.73
CA PHE A 296 19.54 43.52 26.13
C PHE A 296 20.99 43.89 26.50
N ALA A 297 21.96 43.62 25.62
CA ALA A 297 23.34 43.99 25.86
C ALA A 297 23.54 45.53 25.91
N ALA A 298 22.85 46.28 25.05
CA ALA A 298 22.88 47.74 25.06
C ALA A 298 22.25 48.30 26.34
N GLU A 299 21.12 47.75 26.76
CA GLU A 299 20.41 48.14 27.98
C GLU A 299 21.23 47.81 29.23
N THR A 300 21.85 46.64 29.28
CA THR A 300 22.76 46.25 30.37
C THR A 300 23.92 47.26 30.50
N LYS A 301 24.53 47.66 29.38
CA LYS A 301 25.59 48.70 29.39
C LYS A 301 25.07 50.05 29.86
N ARG A 302 23.86 50.44 29.43
CA ARG A 302 23.20 51.68 29.86
C ARG A 302 22.98 51.71 31.37
N LEU A 303 22.49 50.59 31.93
CA LEU A 303 22.29 50.43 33.37
C LEU A 303 23.62 50.47 34.13
N GLN A 304 24.67 49.80 33.64
CA GLN A 304 26.01 49.86 34.25
C GLN A 304 26.55 51.29 34.33
N LEU A 305 26.47 52.06 33.23
CA LEU A 305 26.89 53.46 33.23
C LEU A 305 26.07 54.32 34.21
N TRP A 306 24.78 54.01 34.37
CA TRP A 306 23.92 54.71 35.32
C TRP A 306 24.27 54.36 36.77
N GLU A 307 24.55 53.08 37.06
CA GLU A 307 25.05 52.63 38.37
C GLU A 307 26.40 53.26 38.71
N GLU A 308 27.33 53.34 37.76
CA GLU A 308 28.61 54.03 37.96
C GLU A 308 28.42 55.51 38.26
N ASN A 309 27.55 56.20 37.50
CA ASN A 309 27.23 57.60 37.76
C ASN A 309 26.61 57.79 39.16
N LEU A 310 25.65 56.96 39.55
CA LEU A 310 25.07 56.98 40.90
C LEU A 310 26.15 56.77 41.98
N ARG A 311 27.02 55.77 41.83
CA ARG A 311 28.14 55.54 42.75
C ARG A 311 29.07 56.75 42.86
N THR A 312 29.35 57.44 41.75
CA THR A 312 30.17 58.66 41.80
C THR A 312 29.45 59.81 42.51
N GLN A 313 28.14 59.94 42.35
CA GLN A 313 27.33 60.94 43.05
C GLN A 313 27.27 60.65 44.55
N GLU A 314 27.02 59.40 44.94
CA GLU A 314 27.06 58.94 46.33
C GLU A 314 28.42 59.26 46.97
N ALA A 315 29.52 58.88 46.32
CA ALA A 315 30.86 59.17 46.82
C ALA A 315 31.15 60.68 46.93
N ASN A 316 30.59 61.51 46.04
CA ASN A 316 30.73 62.96 46.13
C ASN A 316 29.95 63.52 47.32
N VAL A 317 28.72 63.04 47.57
CA VAL A 317 27.93 63.42 48.75
C VAL A 317 28.65 63.00 50.04
N ASP A 318 29.18 61.79 50.10
CA ASP A 318 29.95 61.30 51.26
C ASP A 318 31.18 62.17 51.54
N ARG A 319 31.89 62.60 50.49
CA ARG A 319 33.02 63.55 50.63
C ARG A 319 32.57 64.89 51.18
N LEU A 320 31.46 65.44 50.70
CA LEU A 320 30.90 66.71 51.20
C LEU A 320 30.47 66.58 52.67
N ILE A 321 29.82 65.48 53.04
CA ILE A 321 29.45 65.19 54.43
C ILE A 321 30.71 65.10 55.29
N ALA A 322 31.72 64.34 54.87
CA ALA A 322 32.98 64.19 55.61
C ALA A 322 33.72 65.53 55.76
N GLN A 323 33.72 66.38 54.74
CA GLN A 323 34.29 67.72 54.82
C GLN A 323 33.53 68.59 55.82
N SER A 324 32.20 68.63 55.74
CA SER A 324 31.34 69.38 56.67
C SER A 324 31.54 68.93 58.12
N ILE A 325 31.68 67.62 58.36
CA ILE A 325 32.00 67.07 59.69
C ILE A 325 33.34 67.61 60.18
N ARG A 326 34.40 67.56 59.36
CA ARG A 326 35.73 68.07 59.75
C ARG A 326 35.71 69.57 60.04
N GLU A 327 35.02 70.35 59.22
CA GLU A 327 34.87 71.80 59.42
C GLU A 327 34.14 72.08 60.75
N LYS A 328 33.05 71.37 61.04
CA LYS A 328 32.34 71.47 62.32
C LYS A 328 33.17 71.03 63.52
N GLU A 329 33.96 69.96 63.39
CA GLU A 329 34.90 69.52 64.41
C GLU A 329 35.98 70.57 64.68
N GLN A 330 36.53 71.21 63.63
CA GLN A 330 37.51 72.29 63.76
C GLN A 330 36.91 73.52 64.43
N GLU A 331 35.71 73.95 64.03
CA GLU A 331 34.97 75.04 64.68
C GLU A 331 34.79 74.76 66.18
N LEU A 332 34.32 73.54 66.50
CA LEU A 332 34.11 73.11 67.88
C LEU A 332 35.43 73.01 68.67
N GLN A 333 36.54 72.59 68.05
CA GLN A 333 37.86 72.61 68.68
C GLN A 333 38.34 74.05 68.96
N LEU A 334 38.14 74.96 68.01
CA LEU A 334 38.47 76.38 68.20
C LEU A 334 37.65 76.99 69.32
N GLU A 335 36.33 76.74 69.38
CA GLU A 335 35.47 77.19 70.49
C GLU A 335 35.91 76.60 71.82
N ARG A 336 36.21 75.29 71.89
CA ARG A 336 36.76 74.65 73.08
C ARG A 336 38.08 75.30 73.52
N SER A 337 38.98 75.60 72.59
CA SER A 337 40.26 76.27 72.88
C SER A 337 40.04 77.69 73.42
N LYS A 338 39.12 78.46 72.82
CA LYS A 338 38.75 79.81 73.29
C LYS A 338 38.16 79.78 74.69
N LEU A 339 37.23 78.85 74.95
CA LEU A 339 36.64 78.67 76.28
C LEU A 339 37.69 78.24 77.31
N ASN A 340 38.58 77.32 76.97
CA ASN A 340 39.69 76.92 77.86
C ASN A 340 40.64 78.08 78.15
N HIS A 341 40.97 78.91 77.16
CA HIS A 341 41.77 80.11 77.39
C HIS A 341 41.04 81.13 78.27
N ALA A 342 39.75 81.35 78.05
CA ALA A 342 38.95 82.23 78.89
C ALA A 342 38.84 81.71 80.34
N MET A 343 38.69 80.41 80.52
CA MET A 343 38.70 79.75 81.84
C MET A 343 40.05 79.91 82.53
N LYS A 344 41.16 79.61 81.85
CA LYS A 344 42.52 79.82 82.39
C LYS A 344 42.78 81.27 82.77
N PHE A 345 42.41 82.21 81.91
CA PHE A 345 42.52 83.63 82.20
C PHE A 345 41.71 84.02 83.45
N LYS A 346 40.51 83.46 83.62
CA LYS A 346 39.69 83.67 84.82
C LYS A 346 40.30 83.01 86.06
N GLU A 347 40.88 81.83 85.94
CA GLU A 347 41.63 81.16 87.01
C GLU A 347 42.83 82.00 87.43
N ASP A 348 43.62 82.50 86.48
CA ASP A 348 44.76 83.38 86.74
C ASP A 348 44.31 84.69 87.42
N GLU A 349 43.24 85.34 86.95
CA GLU A 349 42.64 86.50 87.60
C GLU A 349 42.18 86.20 89.05
N LEU A 350 41.64 85.00 89.30
CA LEU A 350 41.21 84.59 90.63
C LEU A 350 42.42 84.31 91.54
N ILE A 351 43.47 83.67 91.03
CA ILE A 351 44.73 83.45 91.73
C ILE A 351 45.38 84.79 92.10
N GLU A 352 45.39 85.76 91.18
CA GLU A 352 45.92 87.11 91.44
C GLU A 352 45.08 87.82 92.51
N ARG A 353 43.75 87.76 92.43
CA ARG A 353 42.87 88.30 93.48
C ARG A 353 43.09 87.62 94.82
N ASP A 354 43.22 86.30 94.86
CA ASP A 354 43.50 85.55 96.08
C ASP A 354 44.87 85.93 96.67
N ALA A 355 45.90 86.14 95.84
CA ALA A 355 47.20 86.63 96.28
C ALA A 355 47.13 88.04 96.87
N VAL A 356 46.37 88.95 96.24
CA VAL A 356 46.10 90.28 96.79
C VAL A 356 45.37 90.16 98.13
N LEU A 357 44.31 89.36 98.22
CA LEU A 357 43.57 89.14 99.48
C LEU A 357 44.45 88.53 100.58
N ILE A 358 45.39 87.63 100.25
CA ILE A 358 46.37 87.09 101.20
C ILE A 358 47.27 88.22 101.71
N SER A 359 47.82 89.05 100.81
CA SER A 359 48.67 90.18 101.19
C SER A 359 47.91 91.20 102.05
N GLU A 360 46.66 91.51 101.72
CA GLU A 360 45.79 92.39 102.51
C GLU A 360 45.49 91.79 103.89
N ARG A 361 45.23 90.48 103.97
CA ARG A 361 45.07 89.77 105.25
C ARG A 361 46.33 89.84 106.09
N GLU A 362 47.51 89.70 105.49
CA GLU A 362 48.80 89.82 106.17
C GLU A 362 49.03 91.25 106.67
N ILE A 363 48.75 92.27 105.85
CA ILE A 363 48.79 93.69 106.25
C ILE A 363 47.84 93.92 107.43
N THR A 364 46.58 93.50 107.31
CA THR A 364 45.57 93.65 108.37
C THR A 364 45.99 92.91 109.65
N LYS A 365 46.64 91.75 109.53
CA LYS A 365 47.18 91.00 110.67
C LYS A 365 48.33 91.76 111.33
N ASN A 366 49.24 92.33 110.54
CA ASN A 366 50.33 93.16 111.03
C ASN A 366 49.81 94.42 111.72
N GLU A 367 48.83 95.11 111.12
CA GLU A 367 48.14 96.25 111.72
C GLU A 367 47.44 95.84 113.02
N LYS A 368 46.73 94.72 113.06
CA LYS A 368 46.15 94.20 114.32
C LYS A 368 47.21 93.92 115.38
N MET A 369 48.38 93.40 115.00
CA MET A 369 49.49 93.24 115.94
C MET A 369 50.05 94.58 116.42
N GLN A 370 50.16 95.59 115.54
CA GLN A 370 50.56 96.94 115.91
C GLN A 370 49.51 97.60 116.84
N TYR A 371 48.23 97.50 116.52
CA TYR A 371 47.13 97.95 117.37
C TYR A 371 47.14 97.25 118.72
N LYS A 372 47.43 95.94 118.76
CA LYS A 372 47.56 95.20 120.01
C LYS A 372 48.79 95.67 120.81
N ALA A 373 49.93 95.87 120.15
CA ALA A 373 51.13 96.40 120.80
C ALA A 373 50.90 97.81 121.36
N LEU A 374 50.26 98.69 120.59
CA LEU A 374 49.85 100.03 121.02
C LEU A 374 48.83 99.96 122.17
N ARG A 375 47.88 99.02 122.12
CA ARG A 375 46.92 98.80 123.20
C ARG A 375 47.60 98.30 124.48
N ASP A 376 48.56 97.38 124.36
CA ASP A 376 49.36 96.90 125.48
C ASP A 376 50.25 98.02 126.04
N GLU A 377 50.75 98.92 125.19
CA GLU A 377 51.44 100.16 125.61
C GLU A 377 50.52 101.13 126.33
N ILE A 378 49.31 101.35 125.81
CA ILE A 378 48.28 102.16 126.47
C ILE A 378 47.94 101.51 127.82
N SER A 379 47.75 100.19 127.90
CA SER A 379 47.50 99.48 129.16
C SER A 379 48.66 99.64 130.13
N LYS A 380 49.92 99.56 129.67
CA LYS A 380 51.10 99.83 130.50
C LYS A 380 51.16 101.29 130.96
N LEU A 381 50.75 102.23 130.12
CA LEU A 381 50.67 103.65 130.46
C LEU A 381 49.54 103.92 131.45
N GLU A 382 48.40 103.27 131.29
CA GLU A 382 47.26 103.28 132.23
C GLU A 382 47.65 102.66 133.56
N ASP A 383 48.40 101.55 133.57
CA ASP A 383 48.97 100.94 134.77
C ASP A 383 49.99 101.87 135.45
N LYS A 384 50.86 102.53 134.68
CA LYS A 384 51.76 103.57 135.22
C LYS A 384 50.99 104.78 135.76
N LEU A 385 49.86 105.14 135.16
CA LEU A 385 48.97 106.21 135.63
C LEU A 385 48.19 105.80 136.88
N SER A 386 47.82 104.52 136.99
CA SER A 386 47.24 103.88 138.17
C SER A 386 48.24 103.88 139.33
N VAL A 387 49.49 103.48 139.09
CA VAL A 387 50.59 103.55 140.09
C VAL A 387 50.90 105.00 140.48
N ARG A 388 50.85 105.96 139.54
CA ARG A 388 50.97 107.40 139.87
C ARG A 388 49.78 107.95 140.63
N LYS A 389 48.57 107.47 140.40
CA LYS A 389 47.37 107.86 141.17
C LYS A 389 47.40 107.30 142.59
N ILE A 390 48.07 106.18 142.83
CA ILE A 390 48.27 105.62 144.18
C ILE A 390 49.42 106.33 144.92
N ALA A 391 50.40 106.92 144.20
CA ALA A 391 51.55 107.62 144.80
C ALA A 391 51.30 109.10 145.22
N VAL A 392 50.08 109.62 145.06
CA VAL A 392 49.71 111.02 145.46
C VAL A 392 48.73 111.03 146.66
N GLN A 393 48.54 109.88 147.33
CA GLN A 393 47.71 109.77 148.55
C GLN A 393 48.51 109.60 149.86
N TYR A 394 49.77 110.04 149.90
CA TYR A 394 50.53 110.18 151.15
C TYR A 394 51.23 111.54 151.26
#